data_AF-A0A959IEJ3-F1
#
_entry.id   AF-A0A959IEJ3-F1
#
_cell.length_a   1.000
_cell.length_b   1.000
_cell.length_c   1.000
_cell.angle_alpha   90.00
_cell.angle_beta   90.00
_cell.angle_gamma   90.00
#
_symmetry.space_group_name_H-M   'P 1'
#
loop_
_entity.id
_entity.type
_entity.pdbx_description
1 polymer ?
#
loop_
_entity_poly.entity_id
_entity_poly.type
_entity_poly.pdbx_seq_one_letter_code
_entity_poly.pdbx_strand_id
1 'polypeptide(L)'
;MKNSTIIRVVIFGALAIVSIIGIQSYWVTRTWHVKEQEFEERVNVALYNVAKEFEKLGNQLPAYDLINQVSTNYYIVNINDVITSTNLEYFLRRELESVGLNEDFEYGIYDCATNQMVYGDYITYSALTDTTGIRKNDLPISDKFTYYFGVRFPNRTSQILSNMGISIFFSAILLVTIAFFLFSIFVILRQKRLSEMQKDFINNM
;
A
#
# COMPACT_ATOMS: atom_id res chain seq x y z
N MET A 1 -39.46 -29.89 -3.33
CA MET A 1 -39.23 -29.06 -2.12
C MET A 1 -40.31 -27.99 -2.03
N LYS A 2 -40.79 -27.66 -0.83
CA LYS A 2 -41.75 -26.56 -0.64
C LYS A 2 -41.03 -25.21 -0.90
N ASN A 3 -41.70 -24.25 -1.54
CA ASN A 3 -41.12 -22.92 -1.85
C ASN A 3 -40.48 -22.24 -0.64
N SER A 4 -41.07 -22.42 0.54
CA SER A 4 -40.57 -21.90 1.81
C SER A 4 -39.18 -22.42 2.18
N THR A 5 -38.84 -23.67 1.83
CA THR A 5 -37.53 -24.26 2.16
C THR A 5 -36.43 -23.65 1.30
N ILE A 6 -36.69 -23.46 0.00
CA ILE A 6 -35.73 -22.82 -0.92
C ILE A 6 -35.46 -21.38 -0.50
N ILE A 7 -36.51 -20.62 -0.16
CA ILE A 7 -36.39 -19.24 0.31
C ILE A 7 -35.57 -19.15 1.61
N ARG A 8 -35.81 -20.04 2.58
CA ARG A 8 -35.02 -20.08 3.83
C ARG A 8 -33.54 -20.35 3.55
N VAL A 9 -33.22 -21.30 2.67
CA VAL A 9 -31.82 -21.61 2.30
C VAL A 9 -31.14 -20.40 1.65
N VAL A 10 -31.84 -19.70 0.75
CA VAL A 10 -31.31 -18.48 0.12
C VAL A 10 -31.04 -17.38 1.16
N ILE A 11 -31.98 -17.15 2.09
CA ILE A 11 -31.83 -16.13 3.14
C ILE A 11 -30.65 -16.45 4.06
N PHE A 12 -30.56 -17.68 4.57
CA PHE A 12 -29.46 -18.07 5.46
C PHE A 12 -28.10 -18.02 4.75
N GLY A 13 -28.03 -18.46 3.49
CA GLY A 13 -26.80 -18.39 2.71
C GLY A 13 -26.38 -16.95 2.40
N ALA A 14 -27.33 -16.07 2.05
CA ALA A 14 -27.05 -14.65 1.86
C ALA A 14 -26.53 -13.99 3.15
N LEU A 15 -27.14 -14.29 4.30
CA LEU A 15 -26.71 -13.77 5.60
C LEU A 15 -25.30 -14.24 5.96
N ALA A 16 -24.98 -15.51 5.70
CA ALA A 16 -23.64 -16.05 5.90
C ALA A 16 -22.60 -15.34 5.01
N ILE A 17 -22.91 -15.12 3.73
CA ILE A 17 -22.02 -14.40 2.79
C ILE A 17 -21.78 -12.97 3.24
N VAL A 18 -22.84 -12.24 3.62
CA VAL A 18 -22.70 -10.86 4.12
C VAL A 18 -21.80 -10.82 5.36
N SER A 19 -21.96 -11.79 6.27
CA SER A 19 -21.14 -11.89 7.48
C SER A 19 -19.67 -12.13 7.15
N ILE A 20 -19.38 -13.06 6.23
CA ILE A 20 -18.01 -13.38 5.81
C ILE A 20 -17.39 -12.21 5.06
N ILE A 21 -18.12 -11.54 4.17
CA ILE A 21 -17.65 -10.32 3.46
C ILE A 21 -17.27 -9.25 4.47
N GLY A 22 -18.09 -9.01 5.49
CA GLY A 22 -17.79 -8.04 6.55
C GLY A 22 -16.49 -8.36 7.28
N ILE A 23 -16.31 -9.61 7.71
CA ILE A 23 -15.09 -10.06 8.41
C ILE A 23 -13.86 -9.92 7.50
N GLN A 24 -13.95 -10.34 6.24
CA GLN A 24 -12.84 -10.28 5.30
C GLN A 24 -12.47 -8.83 4.96
N SER A 25 -13.46 -7.95 4.74
CA SER A 25 -13.23 -6.53 4.50
C SER A 25 -12.54 -5.86 5.70
N TYR A 26 -12.95 -6.21 6.92
CA TYR A 26 -12.29 -5.74 8.13
C TYR A 26 -10.84 -6.22 8.20
N TRP A 27 -10.59 -7.51 7.95
CA TRP A 27 -9.26 -8.09 8.01
C TRP A 27 -8.31 -7.47 6.96
N VAL A 28 -8.76 -7.31 5.71
CA VAL A 28 -7.98 -6.66 4.64
C VAL A 28 -7.62 -5.23 5.02
N THR A 29 -8.59 -4.45 5.51
CA THR A 29 -8.37 -3.06 5.92
C THR A 29 -7.39 -2.98 7.10
N ARG A 30 -7.52 -3.91 8.06
CA ARG A 30 -6.62 -3.96 9.21
C ARG A 30 -5.20 -4.34 8.80
N THR A 31 -5.05 -5.33 7.92
CA THR A 31 -3.74 -5.74 7.41
C THR A 31 -3.09 -4.60 6.64
N TRP A 32 -3.84 -3.87 5.82
CA TRP A 32 -3.34 -2.66 5.15
C TRP A 32 -2.79 -1.67 6.17
N HIS A 33 -3.58 -1.32 7.19
CA HIS A 33 -3.17 -0.35 8.20
C HIS A 33 -1.93 -0.79 9.01
N VAL A 34 -1.80 -2.09 9.30
CA VAL A 34 -0.61 -2.62 9.99
C VAL A 34 0.62 -2.56 9.09
N LYS A 35 0.49 -2.94 7.81
CA LYS A 35 1.60 -2.87 6.85
C LYS A 35 2.02 -1.44 6.54
N GLU A 36 1.06 -0.53 6.58
CA GLU A 36 1.31 0.90 6.50
C GLU A 36 2.19 1.40 7.65
N GLN A 37 1.79 1.11 8.88
CA GLN A 37 2.57 1.49 10.07
C GLN A 37 3.97 0.87 10.08
N GLU A 38 4.07 -0.41 9.70
CA GLU A 38 5.37 -1.10 9.59
C GLU A 38 6.29 -0.43 8.56
N PHE A 39 5.74 0.02 7.42
CA PHE A 39 6.48 0.76 6.42
C PHE A 39 6.95 2.12 6.95
N GLU A 40 6.03 2.90 7.54
CA GLU A 40 6.34 4.22 8.11
C GLU A 40 7.41 4.13 9.22
N GLU A 41 7.33 3.13 10.11
CA GLU A 41 8.32 2.90 11.16
C GLU A 41 9.71 2.61 10.57
N ARG A 42 9.80 1.72 9.59
CA ARG A 42 11.07 1.40 8.93
C ARG A 42 11.67 2.61 8.22
N VAL A 43 10.84 3.40 7.54
CA VAL A 43 11.29 4.65 6.90
C VAL A 43 11.83 5.62 7.95
N ASN A 44 11.10 5.82 9.05
CA ASN A 44 11.56 6.71 10.11
C ASN A 44 12.89 6.24 10.72
N VAL A 45 13.05 4.95 10.98
CA VAL A 45 14.31 4.38 11.49
C VAL A 45 15.45 4.59 10.51
N ALA A 46 15.24 4.31 9.21
CA ALA A 46 16.25 4.50 8.18
C ALA A 46 16.65 5.98 8.06
N LEU A 47 15.69 6.89 7.96
CA LEU A 47 15.93 8.33 7.83
C LEU A 47 16.61 8.90 9.09
N TYR A 48 16.27 8.39 10.27
CA TYR A 48 16.94 8.73 11.52
C TYR A 48 18.41 8.30 11.50
N ASN A 49 18.70 7.10 11.02
CA ASN A 49 20.08 6.62 10.87
C ASN A 49 20.86 7.44 9.84
N VAL A 50 20.24 7.83 8.73
CA VAL A 50 20.85 8.75 7.75
C VAL A 50 21.22 10.07 8.41
N ALA A 51 20.31 10.66 9.19
CA ALA A 51 20.59 11.88 9.93
C ALA A 51 21.77 11.71 10.91
N LYS A 52 21.84 10.57 11.62
CA LYS A 52 22.98 10.25 12.49
C LYS A 52 24.31 10.14 11.75
N GLU A 53 24.32 9.69 10.50
CA GLU A 53 25.55 9.66 9.70
C GLU A 53 26.02 11.08 9.35
N PHE A 54 25.10 12.02 9.11
CA PHE A 54 25.44 13.42 8.95
C PHE A 54 25.92 14.07 10.25
N GLU A 55 25.33 13.72 11.40
CA GLU A 55 25.78 14.19 12.73
C GLU A 55 27.25 13.85 12.99
N LYS A 56 27.71 12.67 12.55
CA LYS A 56 29.12 12.24 12.69
C LYS A 56 30.09 13.09 11.85
N LEU A 57 29.61 13.74 10.80
CA LEU A 57 30.42 14.51 9.85
C LEU A 57 30.37 16.02 10.10
N GLY A 58 29.42 16.50 10.91
CA GLY A 58 29.14 17.92 11.05
C GLY A 58 28.59 18.28 12.42
N ASN A 59 27.50 19.04 12.42
CA ASN A 59 26.89 19.59 13.62
C ASN A 59 25.86 18.65 14.26
N GLN A 60 25.48 18.98 15.50
CA GLN A 60 24.42 18.27 16.23
C GLN A 60 23.07 18.39 15.52
N LEU A 61 22.31 17.29 15.53
CA LEU A 61 20.96 17.25 14.97
C LEU A 61 19.99 18.14 15.76
N PRO A 62 18.93 18.66 15.11
CA PRO A 62 17.89 19.40 15.81
C PRO A 62 17.19 18.51 16.85
N ALA A 63 16.88 19.08 18.02
CA ALA A 63 16.25 18.36 19.13
C ALA A 63 14.78 17.96 18.87
N TYR A 64 14.13 18.58 17.88
CA TYR A 64 12.73 18.36 17.51
C TYR A 64 12.56 18.46 15.99
N ASP A 65 11.44 17.92 15.47
CA ASP A 65 11.06 17.94 14.05
C ASP A 65 12.15 17.45 13.08
N LEU A 66 12.92 16.44 13.51
CA LEU A 66 13.98 15.84 12.70
C LEU A 66 13.42 15.20 11.42
N ILE A 67 12.34 14.42 11.54
CA ILE A 67 11.67 13.75 10.42
C ILE A 67 10.23 14.20 10.40
N ASN A 68 9.76 14.69 9.25
CA ASN A 68 8.38 15.09 9.06
C ASN A 68 7.81 14.39 7.84
N GLN A 69 6.69 13.68 8.04
CA GLN A 69 5.91 13.14 6.94
C GLN A 69 5.02 14.24 6.37
N VAL A 70 5.33 14.70 5.15
CA VAL A 70 4.57 15.76 4.46
C VAL A 70 3.36 15.16 3.73
N SER A 71 3.52 13.95 3.19
CA SER A 71 2.45 13.15 2.61
C SER A 71 2.67 11.67 2.91
N THR A 72 1.69 10.83 2.57
CA THR A 72 1.76 9.37 2.75
C THR A 72 3.04 8.74 2.18
N ASN A 73 3.60 9.33 1.13
CA ASN A 73 4.77 8.83 0.45
C ASN A 73 5.96 9.81 0.41
N TYR A 74 5.91 10.94 1.11
CA TYR A 74 6.96 11.96 1.07
C TYR A 74 7.35 12.41 2.48
N TYR A 75 8.64 12.35 2.76
CA TYR A 75 9.26 12.67 4.03
C TYR A 75 10.31 13.74 3.84
N ILE A 76 10.44 14.65 4.80
CA ILE A 76 11.53 15.62 4.87
C ILE A 76 12.32 15.41 6.15
N VAL A 77 13.64 15.54 6.06
CA VAL A 77 14.56 15.36 7.18
C VAL A 77 15.38 16.61 7.38
N ASN A 78 15.20 17.28 8.52
CA ASN A 78 15.92 18.48 8.89
C ASN A 78 17.28 18.14 9.48
N ILE A 79 18.36 18.44 8.77
CA ILE A 79 19.73 18.14 9.23
C ILE A 79 20.35 19.35 9.94
N ASN A 80 19.79 20.55 9.75
CA ASN A 80 20.32 21.81 10.30
C ASN A 80 21.82 22.06 9.95
N ASP A 81 22.30 21.46 8.85
CA ASP A 81 23.67 21.57 8.36
C ASP A 81 23.74 21.37 6.84
N VAL A 82 24.89 21.67 6.24
CA VAL A 82 25.14 21.53 4.80
C VAL A 82 25.15 20.05 4.42
N ILE A 83 24.32 19.68 3.44
CA ILE A 83 24.18 18.31 2.95
C ILE A 83 24.93 18.18 1.62
N THR A 84 25.92 17.29 1.57
CA THR A 84 26.63 16.94 0.34
C THR A 84 25.90 15.80 -0.39
N SER A 85 25.61 15.99 -1.67
CA SER A 85 24.81 15.04 -2.48
C SER A 85 25.40 13.63 -2.56
N THR A 86 26.72 13.51 -2.73
CA THR A 86 27.41 12.21 -2.85
C THR A 86 27.23 11.34 -1.59
N ASN A 87 27.20 11.95 -0.41
CA ASN A 87 27.07 11.21 0.84
C ASN A 87 25.62 10.81 1.11
N LEU A 88 24.66 11.66 0.70
CA LEU A 88 23.23 11.45 0.96
C LEU A 88 22.72 10.17 0.29
N GLU A 89 23.01 9.97 -1.00
CA GLU A 89 22.57 8.76 -1.71
C GLU A 89 23.14 7.50 -1.08
N TYR A 90 24.44 7.50 -0.79
CA TYR A 90 25.12 6.37 -0.17
C TYR A 90 24.50 6.01 1.19
N PHE A 91 24.24 7.01 2.04
CA PHE A 91 23.59 6.79 3.33
C PHE A 91 22.15 6.32 3.17
N LEU A 92 21.35 6.95 2.30
CA LEU A 92 19.96 6.53 2.06
C LEU A 92 19.89 5.07 1.62
N ARG A 93 20.70 4.68 0.63
CA ARG A 93 20.71 3.32 0.11
C ARG A 93 21.09 2.32 1.21
N ARG A 94 22.16 2.60 1.96
CA ARG A 94 22.66 1.72 3.01
C ARG A 94 21.67 1.57 4.17
N GLU A 95 21.10 2.68 4.65
CA GLU A 95 20.20 2.66 5.81
C GLU A 95 18.79 2.17 5.47
N LEU A 96 18.30 2.40 4.25
CA LEU A 96 17.04 1.79 3.78
C LEU A 96 17.20 0.27 3.62
N GLU A 97 18.32 -0.19 3.02
CA GLU A 97 18.62 -1.61 2.92
C GLU A 97 18.79 -2.28 4.30
N SER A 98 19.38 -1.59 5.28
CA SER A 98 19.62 -2.14 6.63
C SER A 98 18.33 -2.45 7.39
N VAL A 99 17.24 -1.71 7.11
CA VAL A 99 15.90 -1.97 7.64
C VAL A 99 15.03 -2.84 6.73
N GLY A 100 15.61 -3.38 5.65
CA GLY A 100 14.94 -4.23 4.68
C GLY A 100 13.94 -3.49 3.78
N LEU A 101 14.13 -2.18 3.56
CA LEU A 101 13.38 -1.38 2.59
C LEU A 101 14.13 -1.34 1.25
N ASN A 102 13.96 -2.39 0.46
CA ASN A 102 14.50 -2.48 -0.90
C ASN A 102 13.45 -2.00 -1.91
N GLU A 103 13.06 -0.73 -1.79
CA GLU A 103 12.04 -0.11 -2.62
C GLU A 103 12.60 1.10 -3.35
N ASP A 104 12.15 1.30 -4.58
CA ASP A 104 12.51 2.48 -5.36
C ASP A 104 12.15 3.76 -4.60
N PHE A 105 13.07 4.71 -4.59
CA PHE A 105 12.87 5.99 -3.93
C PHE A 105 13.49 7.12 -4.73
N GLU A 106 12.97 8.31 -4.54
CA GLU A 106 13.51 9.54 -5.09
C GLU A 106 13.91 10.44 -3.94
N TYR A 107 15.04 11.12 -4.06
CA TYR A 107 15.50 12.05 -3.04
C TYR A 107 15.90 13.39 -3.65
N GLY A 108 16.01 14.41 -2.81
CA GLY A 108 16.53 15.71 -3.22
C GLY A 108 16.90 16.56 -2.02
N ILE A 109 17.79 17.52 -2.23
CA ILE A 109 18.26 18.46 -1.22
C ILE A 109 17.61 19.81 -1.49
N TYR A 110 17.07 20.46 -0.47
CA TYR A 110 16.52 21.79 -0.63
C TYR A 110 17.65 22.83 -0.75
N ASP A 111 17.56 23.69 -1.77
CA ASP A 111 18.42 24.85 -1.92
C ASP A 111 17.62 26.13 -1.72
N CYS A 112 17.96 26.87 -0.66
CA CYS A 112 17.32 28.12 -0.31
C CYS A 112 17.65 29.28 -1.26
N ALA A 113 18.72 29.19 -2.04
CA ALA A 113 19.09 30.23 -3.01
C ALA A 113 18.21 30.18 -4.26
N THR A 114 17.90 28.97 -4.74
CA THR A 114 17.04 28.74 -5.91
C THR A 114 15.58 28.50 -5.56
N ASN A 115 15.29 28.24 -4.28
CA ASN A 115 13.97 27.82 -3.78
C ASN A 115 13.46 26.59 -4.54
N GLN A 116 14.33 25.58 -4.69
CA GLN A 116 14.06 24.35 -5.43
C GLN A 116 14.72 23.13 -4.78
N MET A 117 14.19 21.95 -5.07
CA MET A 117 14.82 20.68 -4.72
C MET A 117 15.88 20.36 -5.77
N VAL A 118 17.13 20.31 -5.36
CA VAL A 118 18.32 20.15 -6.20
C VAL A 118 19.12 18.90 -5.80
N TYR A 119 20.08 18.52 -6.65
CA TYR A 119 21.00 17.40 -6.41
C TYR A 119 20.33 16.06 -6.07
N GLY A 120 19.08 15.89 -6.53
CA GLY A 120 18.28 14.69 -6.36
C GLY A 120 18.33 13.73 -7.54
N ASP A 121 18.12 12.46 -7.24
CA ASP A 121 17.99 11.38 -8.22
C ASP A 121 16.91 10.36 -7.84
N TYR A 122 16.56 9.51 -8.80
CA TYR A 122 15.66 8.37 -8.64
C TYR A 122 16.45 7.07 -8.56
N ILE A 123 16.33 6.35 -7.45
CA ILE A 123 17.01 5.09 -7.20
C ILE A 123 16.05 3.93 -7.43
N THR A 124 16.47 3.01 -8.29
CA THR A 124 15.71 1.80 -8.65
C THR A 124 16.40 0.56 -8.11
N TYR A 125 15.65 -0.33 -7.44
CA TYR A 125 16.14 -1.63 -6.96
C TYR A 125 15.92 -2.76 -7.97
N SER A 126 15.05 -2.55 -8.95
CA SER A 126 14.83 -3.46 -10.08
C SER A 126 15.75 -3.14 -11.27
N ALA A 127 16.64 -4.07 -11.63
CA ALA A 127 17.58 -3.92 -12.75
C ALA A 127 16.92 -3.90 -14.16
N LEU A 128 15.59 -4.01 -14.24
CA LEU A 128 14.83 -4.11 -15.49
C LEU A 128 14.24 -2.77 -15.95
N THR A 129 14.35 -1.71 -15.14
CA THR A 129 13.74 -0.42 -15.45
C THR A 129 14.83 0.54 -15.93
N ASP A 130 14.82 0.82 -17.23
CA ASP A 130 15.66 1.84 -17.85
C ASP A 130 15.32 3.20 -17.21
N THR A 131 16.27 3.78 -16.46
CA THR A 131 16.12 5.08 -15.77
C THR A 131 16.10 6.27 -16.74
N THR A 132 16.28 6.02 -18.05
CA THR A 132 16.29 7.03 -19.12
C THR A 132 14.88 7.54 -19.47
N GLY A 133 14.16 8.11 -18.51
CA GLY A 133 12.87 8.76 -18.82
C GLY A 133 11.93 9.02 -17.67
N ILE A 134 12.28 8.65 -16.44
CA ILE A 134 11.48 9.05 -15.28
C ILE A 134 11.64 10.57 -15.15
N ARG A 135 10.57 11.29 -15.51
CA ARG A 135 10.51 12.74 -15.31
C ARG A 135 10.83 13.01 -13.84
N LYS A 136 11.88 13.79 -13.58
CA LYS A 136 12.10 14.46 -12.31
C LYS A 136 10.86 15.31 -12.04
N ASN A 137 9.88 14.73 -11.36
CA ASN A 137 8.74 15.49 -10.89
C ASN A 137 9.26 16.21 -9.66
N ASP A 138 9.34 17.55 -9.75
CA ASP A 138 9.85 18.38 -8.66
C ASP A 138 9.25 17.93 -7.32
N LEU A 139 10.12 17.55 -6.40
CA LEU A 139 9.72 17.17 -5.05
C LEU A 139 9.07 18.40 -4.38
N PRO A 140 7.96 18.22 -3.63
CA PRO A 140 7.32 19.33 -2.94
C PRO A 140 8.27 20.05 -1.99
N ILE A 141 8.27 21.38 -2.00
CA ILE A 141 9.10 22.19 -1.10
C ILE A 141 8.35 22.44 0.21
N SER A 142 9.09 22.58 1.29
CA SER A 142 8.58 22.92 2.61
C SER A 142 9.32 24.13 3.16
N ASP A 143 8.59 25.20 3.44
CA ASP A 143 9.14 26.45 4.02
C ASP A 143 9.55 26.31 5.50
N LYS A 144 9.36 25.13 6.10
CA LYS A 144 9.63 24.88 7.53
C LYS A 144 11.12 24.88 7.89
N PHE A 145 12.00 24.49 6.97
CA PHE A 145 13.42 24.28 7.27
C PHE A 145 14.30 24.82 6.14
N THR A 146 15.49 25.33 6.49
CA THR A 146 16.48 25.82 5.51
C THR A 146 17.43 24.73 5.04
N TYR A 147 17.72 23.76 5.91
CA TYR A 147 18.71 22.71 5.67
C TYR A 147 18.06 21.33 5.83
N TYR A 148 17.40 20.86 4.78
CA TYR A 148 16.71 19.58 4.77
C TYR A 148 16.88 18.85 3.44
N PHE A 149 16.71 17.53 3.49
CA PHE A 149 16.50 16.71 2.31
C PHE A 149 15.12 16.07 2.33
N GLY A 150 14.57 15.80 1.15
CA GLY A 150 13.30 15.11 0.97
C GLY A 150 13.51 13.72 0.36
N VAL A 151 12.66 12.77 0.74
CA VAL A 151 12.63 11.41 0.20
C VAL A 151 11.20 11.01 -0.12
N ARG A 152 10.95 10.55 -1.34
CA ARG A 152 9.66 10.10 -1.86
C ARG A 152 9.70 8.62 -2.23
N PHE A 153 8.67 7.88 -1.82
CA PHE A 153 8.48 6.45 -2.14
C PHE A 153 7.33 6.29 -3.15
N PRO A 154 7.58 6.36 -4.46
CA PRO A 154 6.55 6.36 -5.50
C PRO A 154 5.72 5.07 -5.54
N ASN A 155 6.33 3.93 -5.22
CA ASN A 155 5.71 2.61 -5.36
C ASN A 155 5.13 2.04 -4.06
N ARG A 156 5.01 2.87 -3.01
CA ARG A 156 4.65 2.46 -1.64
C ARG A 156 3.40 1.60 -1.59
N THR A 157 2.35 1.99 -2.30
CA THR A 157 1.08 1.26 -2.30
C THR A 157 1.21 -0.12 -2.95
N SER A 158 2.00 -0.21 -4.03
CA SER A 158 2.28 -1.47 -4.70
C SER A 158 3.10 -2.39 -3.80
N GLN A 159 4.07 -1.85 -3.06
CA GLN A 159 4.88 -2.61 -2.11
C GLN A 159 4.10 -3.08 -0.88
N ILE A 160 3.21 -2.24 -0.34
CA ILE A 160 2.31 -2.65 0.75
C ILE A 160 1.40 -3.78 0.26
N LEU A 161 0.83 -3.64 -0.95
CA LEU A 161 -0.07 -4.63 -1.52
C LEU A 161 0.64 -5.96 -1.85
N SER A 162 1.89 -5.92 -2.35
CA SER A 162 2.69 -7.13 -2.63
C SER A 162 2.96 -7.93 -1.35
N ASN A 163 3.13 -7.25 -0.22
CA ASN A 163 3.31 -7.84 1.11
C ASN A 163 1.99 -8.34 1.76
N MET A 164 0.84 -8.12 1.11
CA MET A 164 -0.49 -8.58 1.57
C MET A 164 -0.97 -9.86 0.86
N GLY A 165 -0.07 -10.63 0.25
CA GLY A 165 -0.40 -11.79 -0.59
C GLY A 165 -1.39 -12.80 0.04
N ILE A 166 -1.28 -13.09 1.33
CA ILE A 166 -2.20 -13.98 2.05
C ILE A 166 -3.62 -13.40 2.10
N SER A 167 -3.77 -12.09 2.38
CA SER A 167 -5.06 -11.40 2.42
C SER A 167 -5.71 -11.34 1.04
N ILE A 168 -4.91 -11.11 0.01
CA ILE A 168 -5.38 -11.11 -1.39
C ILE A 168 -5.84 -12.51 -1.80
N PHE A 169 -5.08 -13.56 -1.42
CA PHE A 169 -5.44 -14.95 -1.70
C PHE A 169 -6.77 -15.35 -1.06
N PHE A 170 -7.00 -15.03 0.23
CA PHE A 170 -8.28 -15.31 0.88
C PHE A 170 -9.44 -14.50 0.28
N SER A 171 -9.19 -13.27 -0.15
CA SER A 171 -10.18 -12.45 -0.87
C SER A 171 -10.57 -13.08 -2.21
N ALA A 172 -9.61 -13.67 -2.93
CA ALA A 172 -9.88 -14.40 -4.17
C ALA A 172 -10.72 -15.67 -3.92
N ILE A 173 -10.42 -16.44 -2.87
CA ILE A 173 -11.23 -17.61 -2.48
C ILE A 173 -12.66 -17.20 -2.14
N LEU A 174 -12.85 -16.07 -1.44
CA LEU A 174 -14.18 -15.55 -1.14
C LEU A 174 -14.96 -15.24 -2.42
N LEU A 175 -14.33 -14.61 -3.40
CA LEU A 175 -14.97 -14.30 -4.69
C LEU A 175 -15.43 -15.57 -5.40
N VAL A 176 -14.56 -16.60 -5.45
CA VAL A 176 -14.92 -17.92 -6.03
C VAL A 176 -16.08 -18.56 -5.27
N THR A 177 -16.09 -18.45 -3.94
CA THR A 177 -17.17 -19.00 -3.08
C THR A 177 -18.51 -18.31 -3.36
N ILE A 178 -18.51 -16.98 -3.51
CA ILE A 178 -19.71 -16.20 -3.87
C ILE A 178 -20.20 -16.61 -5.26
N ALA A 179 -19.30 -16.73 -6.24
CA ALA A 179 -19.66 -17.15 -7.59
C ALA A 179 -20.29 -18.55 -7.60
N PHE A 180 -19.72 -19.50 -6.85
CA PHE A 180 -20.26 -20.85 -6.70
C PHE A 180 -21.64 -20.86 -6.02
N PHE A 181 -21.85 -20.03 -5.00
CA PHE A 181 -23.14 -19.91 -4.33
C PHE A 181 -24.21 -19.33 -5.27
N LEU A 182 -23.89 -18.27 -6.01
CA LEU A 182 -24.79 -17.68 -7.00
C LEU A 182 -25.15 -18.69 -8.11
N PHE A 183 -24.17 -19.45 -8.59
CA PHE A 183 -24.41 -20.52 -9.56
C PHE A 183 -25.32 -21.63 -8.99
N SER A 184 -25.09 -22.03 -7.73
CA SER A 184 -25.92 -23.03 -7.05
C SER A 184 -27.37 -22.57 -6.92
N ILE A 185 -27.60 -21.31 -6.53
CA ILE A 185 -28.95 -20.72 -6.49
C ILE A 185 -29.58 -20.74 -7.88
N PHE A 186 -28.85 -20.33 -8.91
CA PHE A 186 -29.34 -20.33 -10.28
C PHE A 186 -29.81 -21.73 -10.72
N VAL A 187 -29.01 -22.76 -10.45
CA VAL A 187 -29.36 -24.15 -10.75
C VAL A 187 -30.62 -24.60 -10.00
N ILE A 188 -30.71 -24.33 -8.70
CA ILE A 188 -31.87 -24.71 -7.87
C ILE A 188 -33.16 -24.04 -8.38
N LEU A 189 -33.12 -22.75 -8.70
CA LEU A 189 -34.26 -22.02 -9.23
C LEU A 189 -34.69 -22.55 -10.61
N ARG A 190 -33.73 -22.89 -11.48
CA ARG A 190 -34.00 -23.47 -12.79
C ARG A 190 -34.64 -24.86 -12.68
N GLN A 191 -34.11 -25.73 -11.81
CA GLN A 191 -34.68 -27.07 -11.58
C GLN A 191 -36.11 -27.01 -11.06
N LYS A 192 -36.38 -26.08 -10.15
CA LYS A 192 -37.73 -25.86 -9.62
C LYS A 192 -38.72 -25.46 -10.71
N ARG A 193 -38.35 -24.51 -11.58
CA ARG A 193 -39.20 -24.06 -12.70
C ARG A 193 -39.53 -25.20 -13.66
N LEU A 194 -38.55 -26.05 -14.00
CA LEU A 194 -38.77 -27.22 -14.86
C LEU A 194 -39.75 -28.22 -14.23
N SER A 195 -39.60 -28.47 -12.92
CA SER A 195 -40.49 -29.38 -12.19
C SER A 195 -41.93 -28.86 -12.11
N GLU A 196 -42.13 -27.54 -11.94
CA GLU A 196 -43.45 -26.92 -11.96
C GLU A 196 -44.12 -27.07 -13.34
N MET A 197 -43.40 -26.78 -14.44
CA MET A 197 -43.94 -26.94 -15.81
C MET A 197 -44.32 -28.39 -16.15
N GLN A 198 -43.51 -29.38 -15.73
CA GLN A 198 -43.85 -30.79 -15.94
C GLN A 198 -45.10 -31.21 -15.15
N LYS A 199 -45.24 -30.70 -13.93
CA LYS A 199 -46.42 -30.97 -13.10
C LYS A 199 -47.68 -30.35 -13.68
N ASP A 200 -47.58 -29.13 -14.21
CA ASP A 200 -48.69 -28.45 -14.88
C ASP A 200 -49.12 -29.20 -16.15
N PHE A 201 -48.16 -29.75 -16.91
CA PHE A 201 -48.45 -30.60 -18.06
C PHE A 201 -49.22 -31.87 -17.66
N ILE A 202 -48.81 -32.55 -16.58
CA ILE A 202 -49.48 -33.77 -16.09
C ILE A 202 -50.86 -33.47 -15.51
N ASN A 203 -51.03 -32.33 -14.82
CA ASN A 203 -52.30 -31.97 -14.19
C ASN A 203 -53.35 -31.42 -15.18
N ASN A 204 -52.91 -30.91 -16.33
CA ASN A 204 -53.78 -30.26 -17.32
C ASN A 204 -53.98 -31.12 -18.59
N MET A 205 -53.51 -32.36 -18.59
CA MET A 205 -53.69 -33.37 -19.63
C MET A 205 -54.55 -34.51 -19.08
#